data_AF-A0A533VI87-F1
#
_entry.id   AF-A0A533VI87-F1
#
_cell.length_a   1.000
_cell.length_b   1.000
_cell.length_c   1.000
_cell.angle_alpha   90.00
_cell.angle_beta   90.00
_cell.angle_gamma   90.00
#
_symmetry.space_group_name_H-M   'P 1'
#
loop_
_entity.id
_entity.type
_entity.pdbx_description
1 polymer ?
#
loop_
_entity_poly.entity_id
_entity_poly.type
_entity_poly.pdbx_seq_one_letter_code
_entity_poly.pdbx_strand_id
1 'polypeptide(L)'
;MHFIFIFAILAILGIPSIASLNAQPLSTPMNNMTMQQHAKHILDNLVISQHIPLTGDLVNGDYILLMDVTPFATSVEGHSHIAMKIPCNQDGSPKVTIATGIAPNLKSLEVGKEINNGTLDGRRLDLSDEGNSCLYHALLPKAITDIVLVNTSNETLNFDRGEYSVTVTVHGTAIQHLGANQTGE
;
A
#
# COMPACT_ATOMS: atom_id res chain seq x y z
N MET A 1 26.17 -50.41 -3.10
CA MET A 1 27.22 -49.76 -2.28
C MET A 1 26.62 -49.41 -0.94
N HIS A 2 26.93 -50.19 0.10
CA HIS A 2 26.62 -49.92 1.49
C HIS A 2 27.67 -48.97 2.08
N PHE A 3 27.26 -48.04 2.94
CA PHE A 3 28.15 -47.44 3.94
C PHE A 3 27.46 -47.49 5.30
N ILE A 4 28.13 -48.19 6.22
CA ILE A 4 27.74 -48.46 7.61
C ILE A 4 28.66 -47.63 8.51
N PHE A 5 28.02 -46.86 9.40
CA PHE A 5 28.37 -46.44 10.78
C PHE A 5 29.76 -45.88 11.13
N ILE A 6 29.78 -44.89 12.03
CA ILE A 6 30.30 -45.03 13.42
C ILE A 6 29.91 -43.78 14.25
N PHE A 7 29.21 -44.03 15.36
CA PHE A 7 29.06 -43.12 16.51
C PHE A 7 30.29 -43.23 17.41
N ALA A 8 30.77 -42.12 17.99
CA ALA A 8 31.67 -42.16 19.14
C ALA A 8 31.26 -41.11 20.19
N ILE A 9 31.08 -41.57 21.42
CA ILE A 9 30.70 -40.81 22.62
C ILE A 9 31.81 -40.99 23.68
N LEU A 10 32.02 -39.92 24.47
CA LEU A 10 32.66 -39.79 25.80
C LEU A 10 34.20 -39.94 25.96
N ALA A 11 34.81 -38.92 26.60
CA ALA A 11 35.19 -38.99 28.02
C ALA A 11 35.61 -37.61 28.58
N ILE A 12 35.15 -37.32 29.80
CA ILE A 12 35.45 -36.15 30.65
C ILE A 12 36.54 -36.57 31.65
N LEU A 13 37.49 -35.69 32.00
CA LEU A 13 37.96 -35.36 33.36
C LEU A 13 39.42 -34.87 33.40
N GLY A 14 39.61 -33.69 34.00
CA GLY A 14 40.91 -33.14 34.36
C GLY A 14 40.81 -31.74 34.96
N ILE A 15 40.37 -31.64 36.22
CA ILE A 15 40.67 -30.53 37.16
C ILE A 15 41.69 -31.09 38.17
N PRO A 16 42.68 -30.33 38.67
CA PRO A 16 42.41 -29.15 39.51
C PRO A 16 43.46 -28.02 39.46
N SER A 17 43.05 -26.80 39.79
CA SER A 17 43.65 -26.05 40.89
C SER A 17 43.01 -24.67 41.03
N ILE A 18 42.57 -24.40 42.25
CA ILE A 18 41.99 -23.14 42.70
C ILE A 18 43.15 -22.15 42.87
N ALA A 19 43.17 -21.08 42.07
CA ALA A 19 43.93 -19.87 42.38
C ALA A 19 42.94 -18.78 42.81
N SER A 20 43.25 -18.19 43.95
CA SER A 20 42.48 -17.20 44.71
C SER A 20 42.09 -15.96 43.91
N LEU A 21 40.94 -15.39 44.30
CA LEU A 21 40.40 -14.12 43.83
C LEU A 21 41.40 -12.97 43.96
N ASN A 22 41.55 -12.20 42.88
CA ASN A 22 41.73 -10.75 42.93
C ASN A 22 41.36 -10.14 41.58
N ALA A 23 40.06 -10.13 41.24
CA ALA A 23 39.57 -9.30 40.15
C ALA A 23 39.31 -7.89 40.70
N GLN A 24 40.26 -6.98 40.47
CA GLN A 24 40.03 -5.55 40.64
C GLN A 24 38.85 -5.13 39.76
N PRO A 25 37.91 -4.30 40.24
CA PRO A 25 36.89 -3.73 39.37
C PRO A 25 37.60 -2.80 38.39
N LEU A 26 37.75 -3.25 37.15
CA LEU A 26 38.13 -2.37 36.06
C LEU A 26 36.95 -1.44 35.82
N SER A 27 37.02 -0.26 36.41
CA SER A 27 36.17 0.87 36.10
C SER A 27 36.35 1.21 34.62
N THR A 28 35.52 0.63 33.77
CA THR A 28 35.32 1.15 32.41
C THR A 28 34.79 2.56 32.55
N PRO A 29 35.43 3.58 31.93
CA PRO A 29 34.82 4.89 31.87
C PRO A 29 33.46 4.71 31.19
N MET A 30 32.40 5.17 31.86
CA MET A 30 31.11 5.42 31.24
C MET A 30 31.38 6.40 30.11
N ASN A 31 31.67 5.86 28.93
CA ASN A 31 31.59 6.65 27.73
C ASN A 31 30.10 6.91 27.58
N ASN A 32 29.73 8.18 27.63
CA ASN A 32 28.40 8.65 27.30
C ASN A 32 27.99 7.96 26.00
N MET A 33 27.23 6.86 26.08
CA MET A 33 26.26 6.55 25.05
C MET A 33 25.27 7.70 25.15
N THR A 34 25.63 8.78 24.46
CA THR A 34 24.68 9.69 23.86
C THR A 34 23.48 8.84 23.51
N MET A 35 22.37 9.06 24.22
CA MET A 35 21.05 8.70 23.73
C MET A 35 21.13 8.93 22.24
N GLN A 36 21.06 7.85 21.46
CA GLN A 36 20.86 7.97 20.04
C GLN A 36 19.56 8.76 19.97
N GLN A 37 19.66 10.08 19.77
CA GLN A 37 18.52 10.90 19.49
C GLN A 37 17.88 10.17 18.33
N HIS A 38 16.72 9.57 18.58
CA HIS A 38 15.77 9.32 17.51
C HIS A 38 15.72 10.65 16.79
N ALA A 39 16.36 10.72 15.63
CA ALA A 39 16.26 11.87 14.77
C ALA A 39 14.75 12.08 14.66
N LYS A 40 14.27 13.24 15.14
CA LYS A 40 12.89 13.65 15.00
C LYS A 40 12.58 13.44 13.52
N HIS A 41 11.84 12.39 13.18
CA HIS A 41 11.53 12.08 11.79
C HIS A 41 10.81 13.33 11.27
N ILE A 42 11.51 14.05 10.39
CA ILE A 42 11.05 15.29 9.80
C ILE A 42 10.03 14.85 8.76
N LEU A 43 8.80 14.60 9.22
CA LEU A 43 7.62 14.31 8.40
C LEU A 43 7.92 13.39 7.21
N ASP A 44 7.93 12.08 7.45
CA ASP A 44 8.08 11.11 6.37
C ASP A 44 6.86 11.22 5.42
N ASN A 45 7.04 11.94 4.31
CA ASN A 45 6.05 12.15 3.28
C ASN A 45 6.23 11.13 2.16
N LEU A 46 5.11 10.63 1.64
CA LEU A 46 5.05 9.75 0.49
C LEU A 46 4.32 10.48 -0.64
N VAL A 47 4.97 10.61 -1.80
CA VAL A 47 4.30 11.02 -3.03
C VAL A 47 4.56 9.94 -4.07
N ILE A 48 3.54 9.17 -4.39
CA ILE A 48 3.62 8.08 -5.36
C ILE A 48 2.49 8.22 -6.37
N SER A 49 2.79 7.92 -7.63
CA SER A 49 1.80 7.75 -8.68
C SER A 49 2.09 6.43 -9.38
N GLN A 50 1.09 5.57 -9.48
CA GLN A 50 1.23 4.24 -10.06
C GLN A 50 0.15 4.01 -11.10
N HIS A 51 0.58 3.56 -12.27
CA HIS A 51 -0.29 3.06 -13.34
C HIS A 51 -0.41 1.54 -13.25
N ILE A 52 -1.64 1.03 -13.25
CA ILE A 52 -2.00 -0.35 -13.04
C ILE A 52 -2.88 -0.78 -14.22
N PRO A 53 -2.34 -1.51 -15.20
CA PRO A 53 -3.14 -2.18 -16.21
C PRO A 53 -4.06 -3.22 -15.55
N LEU A 54 -5.32 -3.27 -15.97
CA LEU A 54 -6.23 -4.33 -15.53
C LEU A 54 -6.23 -5.45 -16.57
N THR A 55 -6.10 -6.69 -16.13
CA THR A 55 -6.01 -7.87 -17.01
C THR A 55 -6.77 -9.05 -16.40
N GLY A 56 -7.22 -9.97 -17.25
CA GLY A 56 -7.92 -11.17 -16.84
C GLY A 56 -9.38 -10.95 -16.45
N ASP A 57 -9.96 -11.98 -15.84
CA ASP A 57 -11.35 -12.00 -15.41
C ASP A 57 -11.48 -11.67 -13.92
N LEU A 58 -12.49 -10.86 -13.57
CA LEU A 58 -12.85 -10.55 -12.20
C LEU A 58 -14.31 -10.94 -11.95
N VAL A 59 -14.52 -11.98 -11.13
CA VAL A 59 -15.85 -12.52 -10.81
C VAL A 59 -16.61 -11.56 -9.88
N ASN A 60 -17.94 -11.56 -9.94
CA ASN A 60 -18.77 -10.77 -9.02
C ASN A 60 -18.39 -11.05 -7.56
N GLY A 61 -18.21 -9.98 -6.78
CA GLY A 61 -17.81 -10.03 -5.37
C GLY A 61 -16.30 -10.17 -5.15
N ASP A 62 -15.52 -10.44 -6.19
CA ASP A 62 -14.07 -10.47 -6.11
C ASP A 62 -13.46 -9.06 -6.29
N TYR A 63 -12.17 -8.93 -5.96
CA TYR A 63 -11.49 -7.64 -5.94
C TYR A 63 -10.04 -7.70 -6.42
N ILE A 64 -9.53 -6.53 -6.81
CA ILE A 64 -8.13 -6.27 -7.10
C ILE A 64 -7.63 -5.26 -6.06
N LEU A 65 -6.58 -5.62 -5.32
CA LEU A 65 -5.85 -4.66 -4.49
C LEU A 65 -5.07 -3.73 -5.43
N LEU A 66 -5.43 -2.45 -5.45
CA LEU A 66 -4.77 -1.45 -6.27
C LEU A 66 -3.55 -0.87 -5.54
N MET A 67 -3.70 -0.57 -4.24
CA MET A 67 -2.63 0.01 -3.45
C MET A 67 -2.84 -0.26 -1.96
N ASP A 68 -1.76 -0.62 -1.27
CA ASP A 68 -1.59 -0.54 0.18
C ASP A 68 -0.40 0.38 0.44
N VAL A 69 -0.66 1.54 1.06
CA VAL A 69 0.39 2.53 1.35
C VAL A 69 0.89 2.48 2.78
N THR A 70 0.50 1.48 3.57
CA THR A 70 1.01 1.27 4.94
C THR A 70 2.54 1.23 4.92
N PRO A 71 3.26 1.96 5.80
CA PRO A 71 2.79 2.67 7.02
C PRO A 71 2.40 4.15 6.83
N PHE A 72 2.10 4.59 5.61
CA PHE A 72 1.61 5.94 5.29
C PHE A 72 0.08 5.94 5.17
N ALA A 73 -0.53 7.12 5.30
CA ALA A 73 -1.92 7.33 4.93
C ALA A 73 -2.06 8.66 4.18
N THR A 74 -3.07 8.77 3.31
CA THR A 74 -3.37 10.04 2.60
C THR A 74 -3.52 11.19 3.59
N SER A 75 -2.79 12.29 3.39
CA SER A 75 -2.66 13.34 4.41
C SER A 75 -3.18 14.71 3.98
N VAL A 76 -3.18 15.01 2.67
CA VAL A 76 -3.59 16.31 2.14
C VAL A 76 -4.82 16.17 1.26
N GLU A 77 -5.83 17.00 1.52
CA GLU A 77 -7.10 16.99 0.78
C GLU A 77 -6.88 17.42 -0.66
N GLY A 78 -7.54 16.73 -1.59
CA GLY A 78 -7.45 17.09 -3.01
C GLY A 78 -6.11 16.76 -3.69
N HIS A 79 -5.10 16.29 -2.94
CA HIS A 79 -3.80 15.95 -3.52
C HIS A 79 -3.71 14.49 -3.95
N SER A 80 -4.46 13.61 -3.28
CA SER A 80 -4.57 12.20 -3.66
C SER A 80 -5.79 12.00 -4.55
N HIS A 81 -5.63 11.29 -5.64
CA HIS A 81 -6.69 11.06 -6.61
C HIS A 81 -6.48 9.76 -7.37
N ILE A 82 -7.56 9.26 -7.97
CA ILE A 82 -7.60 8.07 -8.80
C ILE A 82 -8.25 8.41 -10.13
N ALA A 83 -7.56 8.11 -11.23
CA ALA A 83 -8.09 8.18 -12.58
C ALA A 83 -8.21 6.75 -13.12
N MET A 84 -9.33 6.42 -13.76
CA MET A 84 -9.61 5.04 -14.15
C MET A 84 -10.33 4.99 -15.49
N LYS A 85 -9.87 4.11 -16.38
CA LYS A 85 -10.58 3.68 -17.58
C LYS A 85 -11.05 2.26 -17.33
N ILE A 86 -12.36 2.07 -17.12
CA ILE A 86 -12.96 0.83 -16.62
C ILE A 86 -14.25 0.49 -17.38
N PRO A 87 -14.74 -0.75 -17.31
CA PRO A 87 -16.04 -1.11 -17.87
C PRO A 87 -17.18 -0.31 -17.24
N CYS A 88 -18.13 0.11 -18.08
CA CYS A 88 -19.31 0.86 -17.69
C CYS A 88 -20.56 0.34 -18.39
N ASN A 89 -21.73 0.67 -17.84
CA ASN A 89 -23.02 0.40 -18.44
C ASN A 89 -23.33 1.40 -19.56
N GLN A 90 -24.42 1.16 -20.30
CA GLN A 90 -24.88 2.02 -21.39
C GLN A 90 -25.27 3.44 -20.93
N ASP A 91 -25.50 3.65 -19.64
CA ASP A 91 -25.82 4.94 -19.04
C ASP A 91 -24.59 5.66 -18.47
N GLY A 92 -23.38 5.15 -18.74
CA GLY A 92 -22.13 5.69 -18.21
C GLY A 92 -21.86 5.36 -16.75
N SER A 93 -22.71 4.58 -16.06
CA SER A 93 -22.42 4.15 -14.69
C SER A 93 -21.32 3.07 -14.64
N PRO A 94 -20.40 3.11 -13.66
CA PRO A 94 -19.30 2.15 -13.58
C PRO A 94 -19.81 0.76 -13.18
N LYS A 95 -19.23 -0.29 -13.78
CA LYS A 95 -19.53 -1.70 -13.40
C LYS A 95 -18.72 -2.18 -12.19
N VAL A 96 -17.72 -1.42 -11.78
CA VAL A 96 -16.87 -1.69 -10.61
C VAL A 96 -17.09 -0.61 -9.55
N THR A 97 -16.85 -0.97 -8.29
CA THR A 97 -16.79 -0.04 -7.18
C THR A 97 -15.36 0.09 -6.70
N ILE A 98 -14.87 1.32 -6.55
CA ILE A 98 -13.63 1.57 -5.81
C ILE A 98 -13.98 1.64 -4.33
N ALA A 99 -13.29 0.89 -3.49
CA ALA A 99 -13.42 0.99 -2.04
C ALA A 99 -12.09 1.44 -1.41
N THR A 100 -12.19 2.35 -0.45
CA THR A 100 -11.03 2.97 0.20
C THR A 100 -11.23 3.03 1.71
N GLY A 101 -10.15 3.03 2.48
CA GLY A 101 -10.22 3.11 3.94
C GLY A 101 -8.98 2.55 4.60
N ILE A 102 -9.18 2.05 5.82
CA ILE A 102 -8.18 1.28 6.57
C ILE A 102 -8.79 -0.11 6.78
N ALA A 103 -8.16 -1.14 6.24
CA ALA A 103 -8.65 -2.51 6.39
C ALA A 103 -8.88 -2.88 7.87
N PRO A 104 -9.99 -3.58 8.22
CA PRO A 104 -11.03 -4.12 7.32
C PRO A 104 -12.17 -3.12 6.99
N ASN A 105 -12.07 -1.87 7.43
CA ASN A 105 -13.15 -0.87 7.34
C ASN A 105 -13.01 -0.01 6.08
N LEU A 106 -13.38 -0.57 4.92
CA LEU A 106 -13.41 0.14 3.64
C LEU A 106 -14.80 0.70 3.34
N LYS A 107 -14.86 1.80 2.60
CA LYS A 107 -16.09 2.42 2.11
C LYS A 107 -15.99 2.65 0.62
N SER A 108 -17.13 2.57 -0.07
CA SER A 108 -17.22 2.93 -1.48
C SER A 108 -16.80 4.39 -1.68
N LEU A 109 -15.96 4.61 -2.68
CA LEU A 109 -15.58 5.93 -3.16
C LEU A 109 -16.58 6.37 -4.23
N GLU A 110 -17.10 7.59 -4.09
CA GLU A 110 -17.92 8.20 -5.13
C GLU A 110 -17.01 8.69 -6.27
N VAL A 111 -17.11 8.06 -7.44
CA VAL A 111 -16.24 8.36 -8.59
C VAL A 111 -16.79 9.44 -9.53
N GLY A 112 -17.98 9.94 -9.24
CA GLY A 112 -18.67 10.95 -10.06
C GLY A 112 -19.19 10.39 -11.38
N LYS A 113 -19.35 11.28 -12.37
CA LYS A 113 -19.78 10.95 -13.73
C LYS A 113 -18.58 10.66 -14.63
N GLU A 114 -18.84 9.90 -15.68
CA GLU A 114 -17.90 9.64 -16.75
C GLU A 114 -17.43 10.95 -17.42
N ILE A 115 -16.15 10.99 -17.77
CA ILE A 115 -15.54 12.06 -18.55
C ILE A 115 -15.64 11.64 -20.02
N ASN A 116 -16.63 12.18 -20.71
CA ASN A 116 -16.96 11.75 -22.07
C ASN A 116 -16.18 12.47 -23.18
N ASN A 117 -15.65 13.67 -22.93
CA ASN A 117 -14.97 14.45 -23.96
C ASN A 117 -13.73 15.19 -23.44
N GLY A 118 -12.81 15.45 -24.36
CA GLY A 118 -11.62 16.28 -24.19
C GLY A 118 -11.31 17.05 -25.47
N THR A 119 -10.23 17.82 -25.46
CA THR A 119 -9.74 18.54 -26.64
C THR A 119 -8.25 18.28 -26.83
N LEU A 120 -7.85 17.94 -28.06
CA LEU A 120 -6.46 17.81 -28.48
C LEU A 120 -6.25 18.67 -29.73
N ASP A 121 -5.41 19.70 -29.62
CA ASP A 121 -5.10 20.64 -30.72
C ASP A 121 -6.36 21.25 -31.37
N GLY A 122 -7.32 21.63 -30.53
CA GLY A 122 -8.61 22.20 -30.98
C GLY A 122 -9.59 21.19 -31.58
N ARG A 123 -9.25 19.89 -31.61
CA ARG A 123 -10.17 18.81 -32.04
C ARG A 123 -10.79 18.15 -30.82
N ARG A 124 -12.09 17.84 -30.93
CA ARG A 124 -12.79 17.05 -29.92
C ARG A 124 -12.21 15.64 -29.89
N LEU A 125 -11.96 15.14 -28.69
CA LEU A 125 -11.54 13.78 -28.41
C LEU A 125 -12.61 13.13 -27.54
N ASP A 126 -13.15 11.99 -27.96
CA ASP A 126 -14.05 11.22 -27.11
C ASP A 126 -13.21 10.36 -26.16
N LEU A 127 -13.44 10.54 -24.86
CA LEU A 127 -12.64 9.92 -23.79
C LEU A 127 -13.34 8.73 -23.13
N SER A 128 -14.62 8.53 -23.44
CA SER A 128 -15.43 7.40 -22.99
C SER A 128 -16.26 6.85 -24.14
N ASP A 129 -16.51 5.55 -24.08
CA ASP A 129 -17.38 4.76 -24.95
C ASP A 129 -18.38 4.03 -24.05
N GLU A 130 -19.51 4.69 -23.77
CA GLU A 130 -20.53 4.19 -22.83
C GLU A 130 -21.04 2.80 -23.24
N GLY A 131 -21.19 1.91 -22.25
CA GLY A 131 -21.47 0.49 -22.47
C GLY A 131 -20.24 -0.37 -22.74
N ASN A 132 -19.05 0.22 -22.90
CA ASN A 132 -17.80 -0.49 -23.16
C ASN A 132 -16.67 -0.06 -22.21
N SER A 133 -16.20 1.18 -22.29
CA SER A 133 -15.14 1.72 -21.43
C SER A 133 -15.35 3.20 -21.14
N CYS A 134 -15.43 3.56 -19.86
CA CYS A 134 -15.61 4.94 -19.43
C CYS A 134 -14.40 5.41 -18.61
N LEU A 135 -14.07 6.69 -18.76
CA LEU A 135 -13.05 7.39 -17.99
C LEU A 135 -13.69 8.07 -16.79
N TYR A 136 -13.12 7.87 -15.60
CA TYR A 136 -13.53 8.57 -14.38
C TYR A 136 -12.31 9.14 -13.66
N HIS A 137 -12.55 10.17 -12.85
CA HIS A 137 -11.54 10.77 -12.00
C HIS A 137 -12.16 11.17 -10.67
N ALA A 138 -11.55 10.77 -9.56
CA ALA A 138 -12.06 11.01 -8.22
C ALA A 138 -10.94 11.39 -7.25
N LEU A 139 -11.27 12.21 -6.26
CA LEU A 139 -10.36 12.52 -5.16
C LEU A 139 -10.39 11.41 -4.13
N LEU A 140 -9.24 11.04 -3.58
CA LEU A 140 -9.16 10.09 -2.48
C LEU A 140 -9.34 10.82 -1.14
N PRO A 141 -10.12 10.25 -0.19
CA PRO A 141 -10.26 10.81 1.15
C PRO A 141 -8.93 10.85 1.90
N LYS A 142 -8.85 11.66 2.95
CA LYS A 142 -7.76 11.63 3.94
C LYS A 142 -7.85 10.37 4.81
N ALA A 143 -6.72 10.02 5.41
CA ALA A 143 -6.58 8.93 6.37
C ALA A 143 -7.00 7.55 5.83
N ILE A 144 -6.71 7.28 4.55
CA ILE A 144 -6.86 5.95 3.96
C ILE A 144 -5.48 5.33 3.68
N THR A 145 -5.41 4.02 3.81
CA THR A 145 -4.21 3.19 3.58
C THR A 145 -4.41 2.22 2.43
N ASP A 146 -5.65 1.78 2.22
CA ASP A 146 -6.01 0.73 1.29
C ASP A 146 -6.93 1.27 0.19
N ILE A 147 -6.68 0.84 -1.04
CA ILE A 147 -7.50 1.13 -2.22
C ILE A 147 -7.71 -0.19 -2.97
N VAL A 148 -8.96 -0.57 -3.16
CA VAL A 148 -9.35 -1.79 -3.88
C VAL A 148 -10.38 -1.47 -4.96
N LEU A 149 -10.33 -2.22 -6.06
CA LEU A 149 -11.36 -2.25 -7.09
C LEU A 149 -12.16 -3.53 -6.94
N VAL A 150 -13.48 -3.42 -6.78
CA VAL A 150 -14.39 -4.54 -6.52
C VAL A 150 -15.35 -4.68 -7.69
N ASN A 151 -15.54 -5.91 -8.18
CA ASN A 151 -16.61 -6.16 -9.13
C ASN A 151 -17.96 -6.25 -8.39
N THR A 152 -18.74 -5.18 -8.49
CA THR A 152 -20.10 -5.11 -7.92
C THR A 152 -21.20 -5.32 -8.96
N SER A 153 -20.84 -5.59 -10.22
CA SER A 153 -21.79 -5.92 -11.28
C SER A 153 -22.27 -7.36 -11.17
N ASN A 154 -23.39 -7.69 -11.83
CA ASN A 154 -23.94 -9.05 -11.84
C ASN A 154 -23.26 -10.00 -12.85
N GLU A 155 -22.13 -9.61 -13.43
CA GLU A 155 -21.40 -10.41 -14.43
C GLU A 155 -19.93 -10.59 -14.05
N THR A 156 -19.25 -11.52 -14.71
CA THR A 156 -17.77 -11.58 -14.67
C THR A 156 -17.23 -10.54 -15.63
N LEU A 157 -16.40 -9.64 -15.13
CA LEU A 157 -15.76 -8.60 -15.94
C LEU A 157 -14.50 -9.18 -16.57
N ASN A 158 -14.37 -9.04 -17.88
CA ASN A 158 -13.16 -9.43 -18.61
C ASN A 158 -12.38 -8.17 -19.01
N PHE A 159 -11.22 -7.98 -18.40
CA PHE A 159 -10.38 -6.81 -18.66
C PHE A 159 -9.48 -6.97 -19.89
N ASP A 160 -9.41 -8.15 -20.51
CA ASP A 160 -8.63 -8.37 -21.73
C ASP A 160 -9.37 -7.92 -23.00
N ARG A 161 -10.67 -7.62 -22.90
CA ARG A 161 -11.51 -7.13 -24.02
C ARG A 161 -11.34 -5.65 -24.34
N GLY A 162 -10.64 -4.90 -23.50
CA GLY A 162 -10.41 -3.48 -23.69
C GLY A 162 -9.13 -3.03 -23.01
N GLU A 163 -8.64 -1.85 -23.36
CA GLU A 163 -7.51 -1.24 -22.66
C GLU A 163 -8.01 -0.57 -21.38
N TYR A 164 -8.16 -1.35 -20.32
CA TYR A 164 -8.57 -0.88 -19.01
C TYR A 164 -7.37 -0.64 -18.10
N SER A 165 -7.42 0.43 -17.31
CA SER A 165 -6.34 0.77 -16.40
C SER A 165 -6.81 1.68 -15.28
N VAL A 166 -6.05 1.66 -14.20
CA VAL A 166 -6.22 2.55 -13.06
C VAL A 166 -4.89 3.26 -12.83
N THR A 167 -4.95 4.56 -12.60
CA THR A 167 -3.82 5.35 -12.11
C THR A 167 -4.16 5.91 -10.75
N VAL A 168 -3.36 5.57 -9.75
CA VAL A 168 -3.54 6.04 -8.37
C VAL A 168 -2.40 6.97 -8.03
N THR A 169 -2.72 8.18 -7.59
CA THR A 169 -1.75 9.14 -7.05
C THR A 169 -2.05 9.36 -5.57
N VAL A 170 -1.09 9.06 -4.71
CA VAL A 170 -1.18 9.24 -3.26
C VAL A 170 -0.17 10.28 -2.81
N HIS A 171 -0.67 11.26 -2.05
CA HIS A 171 0.10 12.15 -1.21
C HIS A 171 -0.18 11.80 0.26
N GLY A 172 0.74 11.07 0.87
CA GLY A 172 0.62 10.54 2.22
C GLY A 172 1.69 11.02 3.18
N THR A 173 1.45 10.77 4.46
CA THR A 173 2.40 11.00 5.56
C THR A 173 2.40 9.77 6.44
N ALA A 174 3.56 9.41 7.02
CA ALA A 174 3.66 8.24 7.88
C ALA A 174 2.68 8.37 9.06
N ILE A 175 1.96 7.29 9.38
CA ILE A 175 0.88 7.27 10.38
C ILE A 175 1.40 7.66 11.77
N GLN A 176 2.65 7.33 12.08
CA GLN A 176 3.32 7.72 13.33
C GLN A 176 3.34 9.24 13.56
N HIS A 177 3.27 10.03 12.49
CA HIS A 177 3.20 11.50 12.55
C HIS A 177 1.78 12.07 12.61
N LEU A 178 0.76 11.28 12.29
CA LEU A 178 -0.64 11.72 12.36
C LEU A 178 -1.16 11.78 13.80
N GLY A 179 -0.67 10.89 14.68
CA GLY A 179 -0.98 10.93 16.11
C GLY A 179 -0.28 12.07 16.87
N ALA A 180 0.96 12.38 16.51
CA ALA A 180 1.75 13.42 17.17
C ALA A 180 1.24 14.86 16.93
N ASN A 181 0.40 15.08 15.91
CA ASN A 181 -0.19 16.39 15.63
C ASN A 181 -1.55 16.60 16.33
N GLN A 182 -2.12 15.55 16.94
CA GLN A 182 -3.35 15.62 17.75
C GLN A 182 -3.06 15.72 19.25
N THR A 183 -1.89 15.28 19.69
CA THR A 183 -1.35 15.55 21.02
C THR A 183 -0.28 16.62 20.88
N GLY A 184 -0.66 17.89 20.99
CA GLY A 184 0.32 18.95 21.18
C GLY A 184 1.12 18.69 22.46
N GLU A 185 2.29 18.09 22.32
CA GLU A 185 3.43 18.21 23.23
C GLU A 185 4.55 18.98 22.52
#